data_AF-A0A3A9ZNX9-F1
#
_entry.id   AF-A0A3A9ZNX9-F1
#
_cell.length_a   1.000
_cell.length_b   1.000
_cell.length_c   1.000
_cell.angle_alpha   90.00
_cell.angle_beta   90.00
_cell.angle_gamma   90.00
#
_symmetry.space_group_name_H-M   'P 1'
#
loop_
_entity.id
_entity.type
_entity.pdbx_description
1 polymer ?
#
loop_
_entity_poly.entity_id
_entity_poly.type
_entity_poly.pdbx_seq_one_letter_code
_entity_poly.pdbx_strand_id
1 'polypeptide(L)'
;SIGAVRLLIAARERGLDLTTRDVFRHRTVAELARVARESAPEDEAAAPWELPAPAALGAATEGVPGGVEEVLPLSPLQAGFHARSLLDGPGRDAYVVQQVIDLAGELDSARLREAARTLLRRHAPLRACFRTDPATGTALQLVARDPALPWQEADLGNRPEGEREAPAAALAEEERQRPFDPAEPPLLRCALIRLGPGRAQLVLTFHHIVADGWSLPVLHRELLAAYGGGELPPVAPYRAHLAHLARQDAAAARDAWRAALAGVEEPTRVVPGEAGAERPRPAHVRVELPGDATARLAARARELGVTPGTLVQTAWGLLAGRLTGRQDVLFGTTVS
;
A
#
# COMPACT_ATOMS: atom_id res chain seq x y z
N SER A 1 -3.26 -8.53 12.91
CA SER A 1 -2.28 -9.65 12.97
C SER A 1 -2.33 -10.40 11.64
N ILE A 2 -1.19 -10.53 10.94
CA ILE A 2 -1.11 -11.19 9.63
C ILE A 2 -1.60 -12.65 9.68
N GLY A 3 -1.24 -13.38 10.74
CA GLY A 3 -1.68 -14.76 10.91
C GLY A 3 -3.21 -14.90 11.03
N ALA A 4 -3.86 -13.96 11.71
CA ALA A 4 -5.32 -13.93 11.80
C ALA A 4 -5.96 -13.68 10.43
N VAL A 5 -5.46 -12.70 9.66
CA VAL A 5 -5.98 -12.41 8.32
C VAL A 5 -5.82 -13.63 7.39
N ARG A 6 -4.65 -14.29 7.41
CA ARG A 6 -4.44 -15.52 6.62
C ARG A 6 -5.38 -16.66 7.01
N LEU A 7 -5.64 -16.82 8.31
CA LEU A 7 -6.63 -17.78 8.81
C LEU A 7 -8.03 -17.46 8.26
N LEU A 8 -8.44 -16.19 8.30
CA LEU A 8 -9.75 -15.77 7.79
C LEU A 8 -9.89 -15.98 6.29
N ILE A 9 -8.84 -15.68 5.51
CA ILE A 9 -8.82 -15.97 4.06
C ILE A 9 -8.99 -17.48 3.83
N ALA A 10 -8.17 -18.31 4.49
CA ALA A 10 -8.21 -19.76 4.33
C ALA A 10 -9.52 -20.41 4.83
N ALA A 11 -10.17 -19.80 5.83
CA ALA A 11 -11.48 -20.19 6.31
C ALA A 11 -12.56 -19.85 5.29
N ARG A 12 -12.54 -18.65 4.72
CA ARG A 12 -13.50 -18.21 3.70
C ARG A 12 -13.40 -19.03 2.41
N GLU A 13 -12.18 -19.37 1.98
CA GLU A 13 -11.95 -20.31 0.86
C GLU A 13 -12.58 -21.69 1.09
N ARG A 14 -12.81 -22.06 2.35
CA ARG A 14 -13.48 -23.31 2.76
C ARG A 14 -14.95 -23.10 3.13
N GLY A 15 -15.52 -21.96 2.79
CA GLY A 15 -16.93 -21.65 3.06
C GLY A 15 -17.24 -21.34 4.52
N LEU A 16 -16.26 -20.88 5.31
CA LEU A 16 -16.45 -20.49 6.71
C LEU A 16 -16.28 -18.98 6.87
N ASP A 17 -17.27 -18.34 7.49
CA ASP A 17 -17.21 -16.93 7.87
C ASP A 17 -16.86 -16.78 9.35
N LEU A 18 -15.79 -16.02 9.58
CA LEU A 18 -15.21 -15.68 10.87
C LEU A 18 -14.75 -14.23 10.82
N THR A 19 -14.81 -13.53 11.94
CA THR A 19 -14.30 -12.17 12.04
C THR A 19 -12.94 -12.14 12.72
N THR A 20 -12.17 -11.06 12.50
CA THR A 20 -10.94 -10.81 13.24
C THR A 20 -11.18 -10.80 14.76
N ARG A 21 -12.34 -10.30 15.20
CA ARG A 21 -12.75 -10.31 16.60
C ARG A 21 -12.89 -11.74 17.13
N ASP A 22 -13.46 -12.65 16.33
CA ASP A 22 -13.61 -14.06 16.72
C ASP A 22 -12.24 -14.70 16.95
N VAL A 23 -11.27 -14.48 16.05
CA VAL A 23 -9.90 -15.02 16.18
C VAL A 23 -9.21 -14.56 17.47
N PHE A 24 -9.42 -13.32 17.91
CA PHE A 24 -8.82 -12.80 19.14
C PHE A 24 -9.57 -13.20 20.41
N ARG A 25 -10.88 -13.43 20.32
CA ARG A 25 -11.74 -13.81 21.45
C ARG A 25 -11.73 -15.32 21.70
N HIS A 26 -11.75 -16.10 20.63
CA HIS A 26 -11.81 -17.57 20.61
C HIS A 26 -10.45 -18.10 20.18
N ARG A 27 -9.57 -18.34 21.14
CA ARG A 27 -8.13 -18.52 20.91
C ARG A 27 -7.75 -19.96 20.57
N THR A 28 -8.74 -20.85 20.48
CA THR A 28 -8.55 -22.26 20.15
C THR A 28 -9.42 -22.66 18.96
N VAL A 29 -9.00 -23.68 18.23
CA VAL A 29 -9.77 -24.24 17.10
C VAL A 29 -11.16 -24.69 17.57
N ALA A 30 -11.26 -25.29 18.75
CA ALA A 30 -12.53 -25.76 19.31
C ALA A 30 -13.51 -24.61 19.60
N GLU A 31 -13.01 -23.47 20.07
CA GLU A 31 -13.86 -22.29 20.30
C GLU A 31 -14.23 -21.60 18.99
N LEU A 32 -13.31 -21.52 18.03
CA LEU A 32 -13.58 -20.96 16.70
C LEU A 32 -14.63 -21.78 15.95
N ALA A 33 -14.54 -23.11 16.02
CA ALA A 33 -15.52 -24.00 15.41
C ALA A 33 -16.94 -23.79 15.94
N ARG A 34 -17.10 -23.30 17.19
CA ARG A 34 -18.41 -23.00 17.78
C ARG A 34 -19.04 -21.70 17.26
N VAL A 35 -18.23 -20.76 16.78
CA VAL A 35 -18.69 -19.44 16.31
C VAL A 35 -18.59 -19.26 14.80
N ALA A 36 -17.89 -20.17 14.12
CA ALA A 36 -17.81 -20.22 12.67
C ALA A 36 -19.21 -20.39 12.08
N ARG A 37 -19.51 -19.57 11.07
CA ARG A 37 -20.75 -19.65 10.30
C ARG A 37 -20.44 -20.15 8.91
N GLU A 38 -21.39 -20.83 8.28
CA GLU A 38 -21.27 -21.09 6.84
C GLU A 38 -21.31 -19.76 6.10
N SER A 39 -20.33 -19.54 5.22
CA SER A 39 -20.33 -18.39 4.34
C SER A 39 -21.44 -18.58 3.32
N ALA A 40 -22.35 -17.62 3.24
CA ALA A 40 -23.17 -17.51 2.05
C ALA A 40 -22.24 -17.30 0.84
N PRO A 41 -22.58 -17.82 -0.35
CA PRO A 41 -21.91 -17.38 -1.57
C PRO A 41 -22.00 -15.86 -1.60
N GLU A 42 -20.85 -15.18 -1.71
CA GLU A 42 -20.85 -13.76 -2.00
C GLU A 42 -21.47 -13.63 -3.39
N ASP A 43 -22.73 -13.21 -3.45
CA ASP A 43 -23.28 -12.73 -4.71
C ASP A 43 -22.30 -11.68 -5.23
N GLU A 44 -21.89 -11.82 -6.49
CA GLU A 44 -21.31 -10.72 -7.27
C GLU A 44 -22.39 -9.66 -7.50
N ALA A 45 -22.97 -9.16 -6.40
CA ALA A 45 -23.98 -8.14 -6.39
C ALA A 45 -23.38 -6.92 -7.09
N ALA A 46 -24.16 -6.40 -8.04
CA ALA A 46 -23.79 -5.26 -8.86
C ALA A 46 -23.22 -4.13 -7.99
N ALA A 47 -22.25 -3.42 -8.57
CA ALA A 47 -21.69 -2.24 -7.94
C ALA A 47 -22.82 -1.29 -7.51
N PRO A 48 -22.87 -0.85 -6.23
CA PRO A 48 -23.96 -0.01 -5.73
C PRO A 48 -23.86 1.45 -6.20
N TRP A 49 -23.05 1.73 -7.23
CA TRP A 49 -22.88 3.06 -7.81
C TRP A 49 -23.18 3.02 -9.30
N GLU A 50 -23.75 4.12 -9.79
CA GLU A 50 -23.88 4.41 -11.20
C GLU A 50 -22.84 5.48 -11.55
N LEU A 51 -21.86 5.10 -12.36
CA LEU A 51 -20.86 6.03 -12.87
C LEU A 51 -21.10 6.29 -14.36
N PRO A 52 -20.88 7.52 -14.83
CA PRO A 52 -21.02 7.83 -16.24
C PRO A 52 -20.04 6.99 -17.08
N ALA A 53 -20.49 6.60 -18.27
CA ALA A 53 -19.61 5.98 -19.25
C ALA A 53 -18.45 6.94 -19.61
N PRO A 54 -17.25 6.43 -19.97
CA PRO A 54 -16.11 7.26 -20.32
C PRO A 54 -16.43 8.39 -21.31
N ALA A 55 -17.24 8.12 -22.33
CA ALA A 55 -17.61 9.10 -23.36
C ALA A 55 -18.37 10.33 -22.80
N ALA A 56 -19.06 10.19 -21.67
CA ALA A 56 -19.80 11.27 -21.03
C ALA A 56 -18.94 12.15 -20.11
N LEU A 57 -17.71 11.73 -19.81
CA LEU A 57 -16.80 12.42 -18.89
C LEU A 57 -15.89 13.46 -19.56
N GLY A 58 -15.95 13.56 -20.90
CA GLY A 58 -15.27 14.59 -21.68
C GLY A 58 -13.80 14.80 -21.26
N ALA A 59 -13.51 16.02 -20.81
CA ALA A 59 -12.18 16.46 -20.40
C ALA A 59 -11.53 15.58 -19.32
N ALA A 60 -12.30 14.94 -18.43
CA ALA A 60 -11.71 14.07 -17.41
C ALA A 60 -11.02 12.84 -18.02
N THR A 61 -11.46 12.37 -19.19
CA THR A 61 -10.89 11.20 -19.89
C THR A 61 -9.89 11.56 -20.99
N GLU A 62 -9.77 12.85 -21.30
CA GLU A 62 -8.88 13.34 -22.35
C GLU A 62 -7.41 13.09 -21.99
N GLY A 63 -6.62 12.65 -22.97
CA GLY A 63 -5.20 12.36 -22.77
C GLY A 63 -4.88 11.07 -22.00
N VAL A 64 -5.87 10.30 -21.53
CA VAL A 64 -5.60 9.00 -20.88
C VAL A 64 -4.98 8.02 -21.91
N PRO A 65 -3.77 7.47 -21.66
CA PRO A 65 -3.07 6.58 -22.58
C PRO A 65 -3.89 5.37 -23.01
N GLY A 66 -4.05 5.17 -24.32
CA GLY A 66 -4.86 4.07 -24.88
C GLY A 66 -6.36 4.20 -24.63
N GLY A 67 -6.82 5.30 -24.03
CA GLY A 67 -8.21 5.51 -23.60
C GLY A 67 -8.55 4.82 -22.29
N VAL A 68 -9.75 5.10 -21.80
CA VAL A 68 -10.27 4.55 -20.53
C VAL A 68 -10.88 3.17 -20.76
N GLU A 69 -10.44 2.20 -19.97
CA GLU A 69 -11.00 0.84 -19.88
C GLU A 69 -12.19 0.80 -18.93
N GLU A 70 -12.04 1.40 -17.75
CA GLU A 70 -13.01 1.36 -16.66
C GLU A 70 -12.99 2.68 -15.88
N VAL A 71 -14.17 3.10 -15.43
CA VAL A 71 -14.38 4.24 -14.52
C VAL A 71 -14.83 3.66 -13.18
N LEU A 72 -14.10 4.00 -12.11
CA LEU A 72 -14.34 3.49 -10.76
C LEU A 72 -14.45 4.66 -9.76
N PRO A 73 -15.18 4.50 -8.65
CA PRO A 73 -15.09 5.44 -7.55
C PRO A 73 -13.75 5.27 -6.83
N LEU A 74 -13.33 6.28 -6.07
CA LEU A 74 -12.17 6.13 -5.18
C LEU A 74 -12.59 5.35 -3.93
N SER A 75 -11.70 4.48 -3.45
CA SER A 75 -11.79 4.03 -2.05
C SER A 75 -11.59 5.23 -1.09
N PRO A 76 -12.07 5.15 0.17
CA PRO A 76 -11.89 6.24 1.13
C PRO A 76 -10.43 6.67 1.32
N LEU A 77 -9.50 5.72 1.27
CA LEU A 77 -8.06 6.03 1.38
C LEU A 77 -7.54 6.74 0.14
N GLN A 78 -7.91 6.29 -1.06
CA GLN A 78 -7.55 6.97 -2.31
C GLN A 78 -8.12 8.39 -2.35
N ALA A 79 -9.35 8.61 -1.87
CA ALA A 79 -9.95 9.94 -1.77
C ALA A 79 -9.12 10.85 -0.85
N GLY A 80 -8.60 10.32 0.26
CA GLY A 80 -7.68 11.04 1.14
C GLY A 80 -6.36 11.41 0.46
N PHE A 81 -5.76 10.49 -0.30
CA PHE A 81 -4.56 10.77 -1.09
C PHE A 81 -4.80 11.81 -2.17
N HIS A 82 -5.88 11.67 -2.95
CA HIS A 82 -6.24 12.60 -4.02
C HIS A 82 -6.57 14.01 -3.48
N ALA A 83 -7.33 14.10 -2.39
CA ALA A 83 -7.56 15.39 -1.73
C ALA A 83 -6.24 16.01 -1.24
N ARG A 84 -5.31 15.20 -0.73
CA ARG A 84 -4.00 15.69 -0.30
C ARG A 84 -3.15 16.19 -1.46
N SER A 85 -3.11 15.48 -2.59
CA SER A 85 -2.34 15.91 -3.76
C SER A 85 -2.87 17.21 -4.37
N LEU A 86 -4.17 17.50 -4.24
CA LEU A 86 -4.75 18.78 -4.65
C LEU A 86 -4.38 19.95 -3.72
N LEU A 87 -4.07 19.66 -2.46
CA LEU A 87 -3.68 20.67 -1.46
C LEU A 87 -2.17 20.89 -1.42
N ASP A 88 -1.39 19.84 -1.69
CA ASP A 88 0.06 19.90 -1.73
C ASP A 88 0.48 20.62 -3.03
N GLY A 89 1.29 21.68 -2.90
CA GLY A 89 1.82 22.41 -4.05
C GLY A 89 2.77 21.56 -4.91
N PRO A 90 3.08 22.01 -6.14
CA PRO A 90 3.90 21.26 -7.08
C PRO A 90 5.27 20.89 -6.49
N GLY A 91 5.71 19.65 -6.73
CA GLY A 91 7.06 19.19 -6.38
C GLY A 91 7.22 18.58 -4.98
N ARG A 92 6.14 18.37 -4.22
CA ARG A 92 6.18 17.65 -2.94
C ARG A 92 5.19 16.50 -2.93
N ASP A 93 5.71 15.30 -3.18
CA ASP A 93 4.94 14.06 -3.11
C ASP A 93 5.45 13.21 -1.93
N ALA A 94 4.73 13.28 -0.81
CA ALA A 94 5.07 12.53 0.40
C ALA A 94 4.73 11.02 0.30
N TYR A 95 4.10 10.60 -0.79
CA TYR A 95 3.59 9.24 -0.98
C TYR A 95 4.32 8.48 -2.09
N VAL A 96 5.50 8.95 -2.50
CA VAL A 96 6.43 8.15 -3.30
C VAL A 96 7.01 7.02 -2.44
N VAL A 97 6.74 5.78 -2.87
CA VAL A 97 7.33 4.57 -2.31
C VAL A 97 8.36 4.04 -3.29
N GLN A 98 9.54 3.69 -2.78
CA GLN A 98 10.60 3.09 -3.58
C GLN A 98 11.11 1.80 -2.93
N GLN A 99 11.33 0.78 -3.74
CA GLN A 99 12.04 -0.45 -3.39
C GLN A 99 13.27 -0.58 -4.29
N VAL A 100 14.42 -0.90 -3.69
CA VAL A 100 15.64 -1.26 -4.42
C VAL A 100 15.88 -2.73 -4.15
N ILE A 101 15.84 -3.54 -5.22
CA ILE A 101 15.95 -4.99 -5.16
C ILE A 101 17.30 -5.38 -5.75
N ASP A 102 18.19 -5.93 -4.93
CA ASP A 102 19.43 -6.50 -5.40
C ASP A 102 19.16 -7.83 -6.13
N LEU A 103 19.68 -7.93 -7.36
CA LEU A 103 19.58 -9.09 -8.22
C LEU A 103 20.98 -9.68 -8.42
N ALA A 104 21.10 -10.98 -8.16
CA ALA A 104 22.33 -11.74 -8.34
C ALA A 104 22.15 -12.82 -9.40
N GLY A 105 23.18 -13.03 -10.23
CA GLY A 105 23.19 -14.02 -11.32
C GLY A 105 22.98 -13.41 -12.71
N GLU A 106 22.92 -14.28 -13.72
CA GLU A 106 22.68 -13.87 -15.10
C GLU A 106 21.28 -13.24 -15.23
N LEU A 107 21.24 -12.08 -15.89
CA LEU A 107 20.02 -11.29 -16.03
C LEU A 107 19.77 -10.87 -17.48
N ASP A 108 18.69 -11.40 -18.03
CA ASP A 108 18.05 -10.89 -19.25
C ASP A 108 17.22 -9.62 -18.93
N SER A 109 17.70 -8.44 -19.36
CA SER A 109 16.99 -7.15 -19.19
C SER A 109 15.62 -7.16 -19.87
N ALA A 110 15.56 -7.68 -21.10
CA ALA A 110 14.36 -7.58 -21.93
C ALA A 110 13.24 -8.43 -21.35
N ARG A 111 13.57 -9.62 -20.87
CA ARG A 111 12.63 -10.50 -20.18
C ARG A 111 12.15 -9.91 -18.85
N LEU A 112 13.01 -9.24 -18.09
CA LEU A 112 12.62 -8.56 -16.85
C LEU A 112 11.68 -7.38 -17.13
N ARG A 113 11.98 -6.58 -18.17
CA ARG A 113 11.12 -5.49 -18.61
C ARG A 113 9.74 -5.98 -19.03
N GLU A 114 9.65 -7.10 -19.76
CA GLU A 114 8.36 -7.66 -20.16
C GLU A 114 7.59 -8.27 -18.97
N ALA A 115 8.30 -8.84 -17.99
CA ALA A 115 7.67 -9.28 -16.74
C ALA A 115 7.05 -8.09 -15.98
N ALA A 116 7.77 -6.96 -15.86
CA ALA A 116 7.23 -5.74 -15.25
C ALA A 116 6.04 -5.17 -16.04
N ARG A 117 6.10 -5.18 -17.39
CA ARG A 117 4.97 -4.78 -18.25
C ARG A 117 3.76 -5.69 -18.06
N THR A 118 3.98 -6.99 -17.87
CA THR A 118 2.92 -7.95 -17.58
C THR A 118 2.19 -7.61 -16.29
N LEU A 119 2.91 -7.21 -15.23
CA LEU A 119 2.28 -6.74 -13.99
C LEU A 119 1.45 -5.48 -14.21
N LEU A 120 2.00 -4.50 -14.94
CA LEU A 120 1.29 -3.26 -15.25
C LEU A 120 -0.03 -3.55 -15.99
N ARG A 121 -0.04 -4.39 -17.03
CA ARG A 121 -1.27 -4.76 -17.74
C ARG A 121 -2.26 -5.51 -16.86
N ARG A 122 -1.75 -6.40 -16.00
CA ARG A 122 -2.53 -7.33 -15.19
C ARG A 122 -3.31 -6.65 -14.06
N HIS A 123 -2.72 -5.65 -13.42
CA HIS A 123 -3.30 -5.03 -12.21
C HIS A 123 -3.90 -3.66 -12.53
N ALA A 124 -5.22 -3.57 -12.57
CA ALA A 124 -5.94 -2.33 -12.86
C ALA A 124 -5.49 -1.11 -12.01
N PRO A 125 -5.21 -1.23 -10.70
CA PRO A 125 -4.69 -0.11 -9.91
C PRO A 125 -3.37 0.48 -10.43
N LEU A 126 -2.47 -0.33 -11.02
CA LEU A 126 -1.19 0.16 -11.55
C LEU A 126 -1.36 1.01 -12.83
N ARG A 127 -2.48 0.83 -13.54
CA ARG A 127 -2.85 1.59 -14.74
C ARG A 127 -3.77 2.77 -14.44
N ALA A 128 -4.12 2.98 -13.17
CA ALA A 128 -5.10 3.96 -12.79
C ALA A 128 -4.50 5.36 -12.66
N CYS A 129 -5.30 6.36 -13.04
CA CYS A 129 -5.12 7.74 -12.62
C CYS A 129 -6.37 8.26 -11.90
N PHE A 130 -6.22 9.40 -11.23
CA PHE A 130 -7.20 9.97 -10.33
C PHE A 130 -7.47 11.40 -10.75
N ARG A 131 -8.72 11.68 -11.13
CA ARG A 131 -9.13 12.97 -11.68
C ARG A 131 -10.48 13.39 -11.12
N THR A 132 -10.73 14.69 -11.07
CA THR A 132 -12.05 15.23 -10.74
C THR A 132 -12.84 15.45 -12.02
N ASP A 133 -14.07 14.95 -12.08
CA ASP A 133 -15.02 15.33 -13.12
C ASP A 133 -15.35 16.83 -12.98
N PRO A 134 -15.03 17.68 -13.97
CA PRO A 134 -15.28 19.11 -13.88
C PRO A 134 -16.78 19.46 -13.88
N ALA A 135 -17.66 18.59 -14.37
CA ALA A 135 -19.10 18.85 -14.40
C ALA A 135 -19.76 18.63 -13.04
N THR A 136 -19.33 17.61 -12.29
CA THR A 136 -19.96 17.21 -11.02
C THR A 136 -19.09 17.47 -9.79
N GLY A 137 -17.78 17.71 -9.96
CA GLY A 137 -16.82 17.77 -8.87
C GLY A 137 -16.48 16.41 -8.25
N THR A 138 -16.94 15.30 -8.86
CA THR A 138 -16.73 13.96 -8.33
C THR A 138 -15.31 13.47 -8.64
N ALA A 139 -14.60 12.96 -7.64
CA ALA A 139 -13.31 12.30 -7.88
C ALA A 139 -13.53 10.90 -8.45
N LEU A 140 -12.78 10.58 -9.51
CA LEU A 140 -12.90 9.34 -10.29
C LEU A 140 -11.53 8.67 -10.42
N GLN A 141 -11.54 7.35 -10.36
CA GLN A 141 -10.42 6.50 -10.72
C GLN A 141 -10.64 6.03 -12.16
N LEU A 142 -9.73 6.38 -13.06
CA LEU A 142 -9.78 6.01 -14.48
C LEU A 142 -8.71 4.97 -14.76
N VAL A 143 -9.10 3.79 -15.22
CA VAL A 143 -8.15 2.71 -15.58
C VAL A 143 -7.77 2.87 -17.05
N ALA A 144 -6.50 3.16 -17.34
CA ALA A 144 -5.98 3.30 -18.70
C ALA A 144 -5.80 1.93 -19.38
N ARG A 145 -6.20 1.76 -20.64
CA ARG A 145 -6.17 0.43 -21.33
C ARG A 145 -4.78 -0.19 -21.43
N ASP A 146 -3.80 0.57 -21.91
CA ASP A 146 -2.44 0.05 -22.12
C ASP A 146 -1.40 1.17 -21.98
N PRO A 147 -1.18 1.69 -20.76
CA PRO A 147 -0.15 2.69 -20.54
C PRO A 147 1.25 2.08 -20.76
N ALA A 148 2.13 2.84 -21.41
CA ALA A 148 3.52 2.44 -21.56
C ALA A 148 4.21 2.39 -20.20
N LEU A 149 5.01 1.34 -19.94
CA LEU A 149 5.83 1.24 -18.73
C LEU A 149 7.03 2.21 -18.82
N PRO A 150 7.14 3.21 -17.92
CA PRO A 150 8.35 4.02 -17.79
C PRO A 150 9.49 3.14 -17.27
N TRP A 151 10.48 2.91 -18.13
CA TRP A 151 11.58 1.98 -17.87
C TRP A 151 12.90 2.64 -18.25
N GLN A 152 13.81 2.72 -17.28
CA GLN A 152 15.17 3.21 -17.47
C GLN A 152 16.17 2.07 -17.28
N GLU A 153 17.25 2.05 -18.08
CA GLU A 153 18.39 1.17 -17.85
C GLU A 153 19.67 2.00 -17.73
N ALA A 154 20.52 1.65 -16.76
CA ALA A 154 21.84 2.24 -16.58
C ALA A 154 22.88 1.12 -16.41
N ASP A 155 24.00 1.23 -17.11
CA ASP A 155 25.12 0.30 -16.96
C ASP A 155 26.30 0.99 -16.27
N LEU A 156 26.57 0.55 -15.03
CA LEU A 156 27.69 0.98 -14.21
C LEU A 156 28.78 -0.10 -14.12
N GLY A 157 28.62 -1.23 -14.83
CA GLY A 157 29.55 -2.35 -14.80
C GLY A 157 30.95 -2.02 -15.31
N ASN A 158 31.06 -1.01 -16.18
CA ASN A 158 32.34 -0.52 -16.71
C ASN A 158 33.13 0.33 -15.71
N ARG A 159 32.54 0.72 -14.57
CA ARG A 159 33.26 1.46 -13.51
C ARG A 159 34.06 0.52 -12.61
N PRO A 160 35.13 0.98 -11.93
CA PRO A 160 35.80 0.22 -10.89
C PRO A 160 34.81 -0.22 -9.79
N GLU A 161 35.02 -1.40 -9.20
CA GLU A 161 34.04 -2.02 -8.27
C GLU A 161 33.64 -1.10 -7.12
N GLY A 162 34.58 -0.39 -6.49
CA GLY A 162 34.30 0.54 -5.39
C GLY A 162 33.67 1.88 -5.80
N GLU A 163 33.42 2.11 -7.08
CA GLU A 163 32.85 3.35 -7.63
C GLU A 163 31.44 3.18 -8.21
N ARG A 164 30.80 2.01 -8.01
CA ARG A 164 29.50 1.68 -8.61
C ARG A 164 28.33 2.02 -7.70
N GLU A 165 28.48 1.80 -6.40
CA GLU A 165 27.42 1.90 -5.41
C GLU A 165 26.92 3.34 -5.23
N ALA A 166 27.83 4.32 -5.18
CA ALA A 166 27.44 5.72 -5.00
C ALA A 166 26.63 6.27 -6.20
N PRO A 167 27.03 6.06 -7.48
CA PRO A 167 26.19 6.41 -8.62
C PRO A 167 24.87 5.65 -8.67
N ALA A 168 24.84 4.37 -8.29
CA ALA A 168 23.59 3.59 -8.24
C ALA A 168 22.61 4.15 -7.20
N ALA A 169 23.10 4.49 -6.01
CA ALA A 169 22.30 5.14 -4.97
C ALA A 169 21.82 6.54 -5.40
N ALA A 170 22.65 7.30 -6.12
CA ALA A 170 22.26 8.60 -6.66
C ALA A 170 21.13 8.48 -7.70
N LEU A 171 21.20 7.50 -8.61
CA LEU A 171 20.13 7.21 -9.57
C LEU A 171 18.83 6.80 -8.87
N ALA A 172 18.90 5.95 -7.85
CA ALA A 172 17.74 5.57 -7.07
C ALA A 172 17.12 6.78 -6.36
N GLU A 173 17.94 7.65 -5.75
CA GLU A 173 17.44 8.86 -5.09
C GLU A 173 16.86 9.87 -6.08
N GLU A 174 17.47 10.05 -7.26
CA GLU A 174 16.91 10.88 -8.34
C GLU A 174 15.51 10.37 -8.76
N GLU A 175 15.38 9.06 -8.97
CA GLU A 175 14.11 8.41 -9.27
C GLU A 175 13.08 8.60 -8.14
N ARG A 176 13.52 8.61 -6.88
CA ARG A 176 12.65 8.82 -5.71
C ARG A 176 12.19 10.27 -5.56
N GLN A 177 13.05 11.23 -5.91
CA GLN A 177 12.74 12.66 -5.80
C GLN A 177 11.82 13.16 -6.92
N ARG A 178 11.72 12.44 -8.03
CA ARG A 178 10.78 12.78 -9.10
C ARG A 178 9.32 12.53 -8.64
N PRO A 179 8.47 13.56 -8.49
CA PRO A 179 7.10 13.38 -8.03
C PRO A 179 6.26 12.58 -9.04
N PHE A 180 5.13 12.04 -8.58
CA PHE A 180 4.06 11.61 -9.48
C PHE A 180 2.98 12.68 -9.58
N ASP A 181 2.38 12.80 -10.76
CA ASP A 181 1.07 13.45 -10.91
C ASP A 181 0.00 12.36 -10.88
N PRO A 182 -0.88 12.32 -9.85
CA PRO A 182 -1.95 11.32 -9.77
C PRO A 182 -2.89 11.32 -10.98
N ALA A 183 -2.96 12.40 -11.75
CA ALA A 183 -3.77 12.51 -12.96
C ALA A 183 -3.14 11.85 -14.20
N GLU A 184 -1.86 11.45 -14.13
CA GLU A 184 -1.07 10.92 -15.26
C GLU A 184 -0.64 9.47 -15.01
N PRO A 185 -1.32 8.46 -15.60
CA PRO A 185 -0.94 7.07 -15.44
C PRO A 185 0.22 6.68 -16.39
N PRO A 186 1.05 5.70 -16.03
CA PRO A 186 0.96 4.89 -14.82
C PRO A 186 1.71 5.52 -13.64
N LEU A 187 1.22 5.27 -12.43
CA LEU A 187 1.86 5.74 -11.18
C LEU A 187 2.93 4.75 -10.68
N LEU A 188 3.70 4.20 -11.63
CA LEU A 188 4.77 3.22 -11.45
C LEU A 188 5.89 3.51 -12.45
N ARG A 189 7.14 3.46 -11.98
CA ARG A 189 8.36 3.62 -12.78
C ARG A 189 9.38 2.58 -12.34
N CYS A 190 10.17 2.11 -13.30
CA CYS A 190 11.21 1.11 -13.06
C CYS A 190 12.55 1.60 -13.59
N ALA A 191 13.62 1.36 -12.83
CA ALA A 191 14.99 1.51 -13.31
C ALA A 191 15.79 0.23 -13.05
N LEU A 192 16.49 -0.27 -14.06
CA LEU A 192 17.42 -1.38 -13.93
C LEU A 192 18.86 -0.85 -13.99
N ILE A 193 19.61 -1.03 -12.91
CA ILE A 193 20.99 -0.57 -12.78
C ILE A 193 21.91 -1.79 -12.78
N ARG A 194 22.72 -1.97 -13.82
CA ARG A 194 23.72 -3.04 -13.89
C ARG A 194 24.99 -2.62 -13.16
N LEU A 195 25.47 -3.44 -12.23
CA LEU A 195 26.64 -3.19 -11.39
C LEU A 195 27.85 -4.06 -11.77
N GLY A 196 27.79 -4.73 -12.92
CA GLY A 196 28.81 -5.64 -13.41
C GLY A 196 28.29 -7.06 -13.63
N PRO A 197 29.19 -8.01 -13.94
CA PRO A 197 28.81 -9.40 -14.20
C PRO A 197 28.05 -10.00 -13.01
N GLY A 198 26.83 -10.48 -13.26
CA GLY A 198 26.01 -11.15 -12.26
C GLY A 198 25.47 -10.27 -11.14
N ARG A 199 25.56 -8.93 -11.23
CA ARG A 199 25.03 -8.00 -10.22
C ARG A 199 24.20 -6.90 -10.88
N ALA A 200 22.97 -6.73 -10.44
CA ALA A 200 22.11 -5.62 -10.85
C ALA A 200 21.20 -5.19 -9.69
N GLN A 201 20.61 -4.00 -9.82
CA GLN A 201 19.56 -3.50 -8.93
C GLN A 201 18.33 -3.15 -9.75
N LEU A 202 17.17 -3.65 -9.35
CA LEU A 202 15.89 -3.20 -9.86
C LEU A 202 15.28 -2.21 -8.87
N VAL A 203 15.15 -0.96 -9.30
CA VAL A 203 14.47 0.10 -8.58
C VAL A 203 13.03 0.15 -9.04
N LEU A 204 12.09 -0.08 -8.11
CA LEU A 204 10.66 0.05 -8.33
C LEU A 204 10.16 1.26 -7.55
N THR A 205 9.65 2.27 -8.24
CA THR A 205 9.14 3.51 -7.64
C THR A 205 7.69 3.69 -8.03
N PHE A 206 6.78 3.89 -7.07
CA PHE A 206 5.35 4.04 -7.32
C PHE A 206 4.69 4.99 -6.33
N HIS A 207 3.51 5.51 -6.67
CA HIS A 207 2.72 6.31 -5.74
C HIS A 207 1.88 5.39 -4.82
N HIS A 208 1.85 5.69 -3.52
CA HIS A 208 1.17 4.85 -2.51
C HIS A 208 -0.35 4.69 -2.72
N ILE A 209 -0.94 5.53 -3.58
CA ILE A 209 -2.37 5.46 -3.97
C ILE A 209 -2.72 4.20 -4.79
N VAL A 210 -1.74 3.59 -5.48
CA VAL A 210 -1.97 2.42 -6.34
C VAL A 210 -1.48 1.09 -5.74
N ALA A 211 -0.63 1.15 -4.73
CA ALA A 211 -0.07 -0.03 -4.08
C ALA A 211 0.38 0.28 -2.64
N ASP A 212 0.41 -0.77 -1.82
CA ASP A 212 0.76 -0.71 -0.40
C ASP A 212 1.72 -1.85 0.01
N GLY A 213 1.98 -1.97 1.32
CA GLY A 213 2.85 -3.01 1.85
C GLY A 213 2.38 -4.45 1.61
N TRP A 214 1.08 -4.69 1.35
CA TRP A 214 0.55 -6.01 1.00
C TRP A 214 0.62 -6.30 -0.49
N SER A 215 0.54 -5.24 -1.29
CA SER A 215 0.73 -5.29 -2.73
C SER A 215 2.17 -5.71 -3.07
N LEU A 216 3.16 -5.24 -2.31
CA LEU A 216 4.59 -5.51 -2.58
C LEU A 216 4.95 -7.02 -2.68
N PRO A 217 4.63 -7.89 -1.69
CA PRO A 217 4.88 -9.33 -1.82
C PRO A 217 4.18 -9.99 -3.01
N VAL A 218 2.99 -9.51 -3.39
CA VAL A 218 2.27 -9.99 -4.58
C VAL A 218 3.02 -9.60 -5.85
N LEU A 219 3.37 -8.31 -5.99
CA LEU A 219 4.11 -7.78 -7.12
C LEU A 219 5.48 -8.46 -7.27
N HIS A 220 6.23 -8.64 -6.19
CA HIS A 220 7.54 -9.31 -6.26
C HIS A 220 7.41 -10.77 -6.69
N ARG A 221 6.47 -11.52 -6.10
CA ARG A 221 6.24 -12.93 -6.45
C ARG A 221 5.85 -13.06 -7.93
N GLU A 222 4.92 -12.24 -8.39
CA GLU A 222 4.44 -12.29 -9.76
C GLU A 222 5.48 -11.78 -10.76
N LEU A 223 6.29 -10.78 -10.41
CA LEU A 223 7.41 -10.31 -11.24
C LEU A 223 8.38 -11.45 -11.51
N LEU A 224 8.80 -12.15 -10.45
CA LEU A 224 9.75 -13.25 -10.55
C LEU A 224 9.13 -14.46 -11.27
N ALA A 225 7.85 -14.76 -11.04
CA ALA A 225 7.15 -15.83 -11.75
C ALA A 225 7.02 -15.52 -13.25
N ALA A 226 6.58 -14.30 -13.61
CA ALA A 226 6.50 -13.85 -15.00
C ALA A 226 7.89 -13.83 -15.66
N TYR A 227 8.92 -13.37 -14.93
CA TYR A 227 10.31 -13.46 -15.38
C TYR A 227 10.73 -14.90 -15.62
N GLY A 228 10.34 -15.85 -14.76
CA GLY A 228 10.60 -17.28 -14.93
C GLY A 228 9.79 -17.95 -16.04
N GLY A 229 8.79 -17.28 -16.63
CA GLY A 229 7.85 -17.88 -17.58
C GLY A 229 6.79 -18.76 -16.91
N GLY A 230 6.57 -18.59 -15.61
CA GLY A 230 5.55 -19.30 -14.85
C GLY A 230 4.15 -18.70 -15.01
N GLU A 231 3.14 -19.51 -14.69
CA GLU A 231 1.75 -19.06 -14.69
C GLU A 231 1.44 -18.15 -13.50
N LEU A 232 0.57 -17.16 -13.72
CA LEU A 232 0.13 -16.21 -12.69
C LEU A 232 -1.32 -16.52 -12.28
N PRO A 233 -1.61 -16.63 -10.96
CA PRO A 233 -2.97 -16.90 -10.47
C PRO A 233 -3.90 -15.74 -10.79
N PRO A 234 -5.19 -15.97 -11.12
CA PRO A 234 -6.13 -14.93 -11.53
C PRO A 234 -6.21 -13.77 -10.53
N VAL A 235 -6.40 -12.55 -11.03
CA VAL A 235 -6.52 -11.34 -10.18
C VAL A 235 -7.99 -11.09 -9.88
N ALA A 236 -8.31 -10.92 -8.60
CA ALA A 236 -9.62 -10.42 -8.19
C ALA A 236 -9.78 -8.97 -8.66
N PRO A 237 -10.88 -8.63 -9.35
CA PRO A 237 -11.04 -7.30 -9.92
C PRO A 237 -11.22 -6.26 -8.80
N TYR A 238 -10.51 -5.13 -8.89
CA TYR A 238 -10.54 -4.08 -7.86
C TYR A 238 -11.96 -3.52 -7.62
N ARG A 239 -12.81 -3.52 -8.65
CA ARG A 239 -14.24 -3.15 -8.55
C ARG A 239 -15.00 -3.95 -7.50
N ALA A 240 -14.67 -5.23 -7.31
CA ALA A 240 -15.34 -6.08 -6.32
C ALA A 240 -15.01 -5.62 -4.89
N HIS A 241 -13.76 -5.23 -4.65
CA HIS A 241 -13.35 -4.64 -3.38
C HIS A 241 -14.07 -3.32 -3.11
N LEU A 242 -14.12 -2.42 -4.10
CA LEU A 242 -14.88 -1.17 -3.97
C LEU A 242 -16.36 -1.44 -3.68
N ALA A 243 -16.95 -2.48 -4.29
CA ALA A 243 -18.37 -2.80 -4.18
C ALA A 243 -18.67 -3.31 -2.78
N HIS A 244 -17.77 -4.13 -2.24
CA HIS A 244 -17.78 -4.52 -0.85
C HIS A 244 -17.71 -3.30 0.09
N LEU A 245 -16.80 -2.36 -0.15
CA LEU A 245 -16.67 -1.15 0.68
C LEU A 245 -17.92 -0.28 0.67
N ALA A 246 -18.53 -0.06 -0.49
CA ALA A 246 -19.72 0.77 -0.62
C ALA A 246 -20.97 0.18 0.04
N ARG A 247 -20.98 -1.14 0.32
CA ARG A 247 -22.05 -1.81 1.08
C ARG A 247 -21.86 -1.74 2.60
N GLN A 248 -20.71 -1.28 3.08
CA GLN A 248 -20.47 -1.20 4.52
C GLN A 248 -21.29 -0.08 5.17
N ASP A 249 -21.72 -0.30 6.41
CA ASP A 249 -22.47 0.70 7.17
C ASP A 249 -21.54 1.82 7.66
N ALA A 250 -21.41 2.86 6.84
CA ALA A 250 -20.61 4.03 7.15
C ALA A 250 -21.14 4.81 8.36
N ALA A 251 -22.46 4.77 8.62
CA ALA A 251 -23.06 5.46 9.75
C ALA A 251 -22.66 4.77 11.06
N ALA A 252 -22.80 3.45 11.13
CA ALA A 252 -22.38 2.66 12.29
C ALA A 252 -20.87 2.79 12.54
N ALA A 253 -20.04 2.76 11.49
CA ALA A 253 -18.59 2.95 11.62
C ALA A 253 -18.25 4.34 12.20
N ARG A 254 -18.90 5.40 11.71
CA ARG A 254 -18.70 6.77 12.19
C ARG A 254 -19.17 6.93 13.64
N ASP A 255 -20.29 6.32 14.02
CA ASP A 255 -20.81 6.39 15.39
C ASP A 255 -19.89 5.64 16.36
N ALA A 256 -19.34 4.49 15.95
CA ALA A 256 -18.34 3.77 16.72
C ALA A 256 -17.06 4.60 16.94
N TRP A 257 -16.54 5.26 15.89
CA TRP A 257 -15.37 6.13 16.01
C TRP A 257 -15.64 7.39 16.84
N ARG A 258 -16.84 7.98 16.72
CA ARG A 258 -17.25 9.10 17.55
C ARG A 258 -17.29 8.72 19.03
N ALA A 259 -17.83 7.53 19.35
CA ALA A 259 -17.84 7.03 20.71
C ALA A 259 -16.43 6.73 21.23
N ALA A 260 -15.58 6.09 20.41
CA ALA A 260 -14.20 5.75 20.79
C ALA A 260 -13.30 6.97 21.00
N LEU A 261 -13.58 8.09 20.32
CA LEU A 261 -12.84 9.34 20.43
C LEU A 261 -13.55 10.38 21.31
N ALA A 262 -14.61 10.00 22.02
CA ALA A 262 -15.32 10.88 22.93
C ALA A 262 -14.38 11.32 24.07
N GLY A 263 -14.31 12.63 24.34
CA GLY A 263 -13.41 13.20 25.35
C GLY A 263 -12.00 13.54 24.85
N VAL A 264 -11.68 13.27 23.57
CA VAL A 264 -10.43 13.76 22.96
C VAL A 264 -10.61 15.24 22.61
N GLU A 265 -10.09 16.12 23.46
CA GLU A 265 -10.17 17.58 23.26
C GLU A 265 -8.92 18.17 22.59
N GLU A 266 -7.78 17.49 22.69
CA GLU A 266 -6.50 17.98 22.20
C GLU A 266 -5.57 16.84 21.73
N PRO A 267 -4.65 17.10 20.77
CA PRO A 267 -3.71 16.10 20.32
C PRO A 267 -2.69 15.73 21.41
N THR A 268 -2.12 14.52 21.33
CA THR A 268 -0.99 14.12 22.18
C THR A 268 0.30 14.76 21.66
N ARG A 269 0.68 15.91 22.23
CA ARG A 269 1.88 16.67 21.85
C ARG A 269 3.09 16.17 22.63
N VAL A 270 4.02 15.48 21.95
CA VAL A 270 5.26 14.96 22.55
C VAL A 270 6.34 16.04 22.70
N VAL A 271 6.23 17.14 21.94
CA VAL A 271 7.15 18.28 21.98
C VAL A 271 6.34 19.56 22.22
N PRO A 272 6.76 20.44 23.16
CA PRO A 272 6.13 21.74 23.35
C PRO A 272 6.42 22.70 22.18
N GLY A 273 5.42 23.46 21.76
CA GLY A 273 5.52 24.46 20.69
C GLY A 273 4.52 24.25 19.54
N GLU A 274 4.34 25.28 18.72
CA GLU A 274 3.61 25.16 17.46
C GLU A 274 4.54 24.55 16.39
N ALA A 275 3.99 23.68 15.53
CA ALA A 275 4.72 23.28 14.34
C ALA A 275 4.99 24.54 13.51
N GLY A 276 6.27 24.84 13.25
CA GLY A 276 6.64 25.97 12.40
C GLY A 276 5.97 25.89 11.02
N ALA A 277 5.86 27.03 10.34
CA ALA A 277 5.24 27.11 9.01
C ALA A 277 5.88 26.16 7.98
N GLU A 278 7.18 25.85 8.14
CA GLU A 278 7.85 24.80 7.39
C GLU A 278 7.71 23.43 8.06
N ARG A 279 7.13 22.49 7.32
CA ARG A 279 7.19 21.07 7.69
C ARG A 279 8.62 20.57 7.52
N PRO A 280 9.33 20.17 8.59
CA PRO A 280 10.68 19.67 8.48
C PRO A 280 10.70 18.37 7.69
N ARG A 281 11.79 18.11 6.96
CA ARG A 281 12.03 16.80 6.37
C ARG A 281 12.23 15.79 7.50
N PRO A 282 11.48 14.66 7.52
CA PRO A 282 11.66 13.67 8.58
C PRO A 282 13.06 13.05 8.46
N ALA A 283 13.76 12.95 9.59
CA ALA A 283 14.96 12.14 9.72
C ALA A 283 14.57 10.72 10.11
N HIS A 284 15.29 9.72 9.58
CA HIS A 284 15.10 8.32 9.96
C HIS A 284 16.21 7.88 10.93
N VAL A 285 15.81 7.49 12.13
CA VAL A 285 16.69 6.85 13.11
C VAL A 285 16.32 5.38 13.18
N ARG A 286 17.26 4.49 12.82
CA ARG A 286 17.08 3.04 12.88
C ARG A 286 17.79 2.50 14.11
N VAL A 287 17.04 1.77 14.93
CA VAL A 287 17.59 1.03 16.08
C VAL A 287 17.23 -0.44 15.88
N GLU A 288 18.23 -1.31 15.90
CA GLU A 288 18.06 -2.75 15.76
C GLU A 288 18.11 -3.42 17.13
N LEU A 289 17.10 -4.24 17.42
CA LEU A 289 17.10 -5.06 18.63
C LEU A 289 17.89 -6.35 18.36
N PRO A 290 18.80 -6.75 19.27
CA PRO A 290 19.46 -8.04 19.20
C PRO A 290 18.46 -9.21 19.11
N GLY A 291 18.89 -10.31 18.49
CA GLY A 291 18.03 -11.47 18.23
C GLY A 291 17.50 -12.13 19.49
N ASP A 292 18.31 -12.20 20.55
CA ASP A 292 17.92 -12.71 21.87
C ASP A 292 16.87 -11.81 22.54
N ALA A 293 17.04 -10.49 22.48
CA ALA A 293 16.06 -9.53 22.99
C ALA A 293 14.73 -9.66 22.23
N THR A 294 14.78 -9.78 20.90
CA THR A 294 13.60 -9.99 20.06
C THR A 294 12.88 -11.30 20.40
N ALA A 295 13.63 -12.40 20.58
CA ALA A 295 13.07 -13.69 20.95
C ALA A 295 12.39 -13.65 22.33
N ARG A 296 13.00 -12.98 23.31
CA ARG A 296 12.42 -12.79 24.64
C ARG A 296 11.13 -11.97 24.60
N LEU A 297 11.08 -10.90 23.81
CA LEU A 297 9.87 -10.11 23.61
C LEU A 297 8.75 -10.95 22.96
N ALA A 298 9.08 -11.75 21.95
CA ALA A 298 8.13 -12.63 21.29
C ALA A 298 7.58 -13.73 22.22
N ALA A 299 8.45 -14.33 23.05
CA ALA A 299 8.04 -15.28 24.08
C ALA A 299 7.10 -14.62 25.10
N ARG A 300 7.45 -13.42 25.57
CA ARG A 300 6.62 -12.67 26.51
C ARG A 300 5.26 -12.29 25.94
N ALA A 301 5.20 -11.94 24.65
CA ALA A 301 3.93 -11.67 23.96
C ALA A 301 3.01 -12.90 24.02
N ARG A 302 3.59 -14.08 23.78
CA ARG A 302 2.88 -15.36 23.79
C ARG A 302 2.36 -15.73 25.16
N GLU A 303 3.19 -15.59 26.21
CA GLU A 303 2.79 -15.82 27.61
C GLU A 303 1.60 -14.94 28.01
N LEU A 304 1.59 -13.68 27.56
CA LEU A 304 0.53 -12.72 27.82
C LEU A 304 -0.68 -12.89 26.89
N GLY A 305 -0.61 -13.77 25.88
CA GLY A 305 -1.66 -13.98 24.90
C GLY A 305 -1.92 -12.74 24.02
N VAL A 306 -0.88 -11.95 23.73
CA VAL A 306 -0.95 -10.75 22.88
C VAL A 306 0.00 -10.87 21.69
N THR A 307 -0.12 -9.96 20.72
CA THR A 307 0.80 -9.92 19.59
C THR A 307 2.05 -9.09 19.91
N PRO A 308 3.20 -9.33 19.26
CA PRO A 308 4.36 -8.45 19.37
C PRO A 308 4.02 -6.98 19.02
N GLY A 309 3.15 -6.75 18.04
CA GLY A 309 2.68 -5.40 17.69
C GLY A 309 1.95 -4.73 18.86
N THR A 310 1.09 -5.47 19.57
CA THR A 310 0.40 -4.99 20.78
C THR A 310 1.39 -4.61 21.88
N LEU A 311 2.45 -5.41 22.09
CA LEU A 311 3.51 -5.07 23.05
C LEU A 311 4.21 -3.77 22.69
N VAL A 312 4.60 -3.61 21.42
CA VAL A 312 5.29 -2.40 20.94
C VAL A 312 4.37 -1.16 21.05
N GLN A 313 3.10 -1.28 20.66
CA GLN A 313 2.12 -0.20 20.80
C GLN A 313 1.88 0.16 22.27
N THR A 314 1.84 -0.83 23.17
CA THR A 314 1.71 -0.59 24.61
C THR A 314 2.95 0.13 25.16
N ALA A 315 4.15 -0.32 24.79
CA ALA A 315 5.39 0.35 25.18
C ALA A 315 5.47 1.79 24.66
N TRP A 316 5.01 2.03 23.43
CA TRP A 316 4.88 3.37 22.84
C TRP A 316 3.89 4.25 23.61
N GLY A 317 2.71 3.72 23.94
CA GLY A 317 1.72 4.45 24.75
C GLY A 317 2.25 4.83 26.13
N LEU A 318 2.95 3.91 26.81
CA LEU A 318 3.59 4.18 28.10
C LEU A 318 4.69 5.25 27.99
N LEU A 319 5.49 5.21 26.93
CA LEU A 319 6.51 6.21 26.66
C LEU A 319 5.89 7.59 26.40
N ALA A 320 4.89 7.66 25.52
CA ALA A 320 4.17 8.89 25.22
C ALA A 320 3.50 9.48 26.47
N GLY A 321 2.88 8.65 27.31
CA GLY A 321 2.29 9.09 28.57
C GLY A 321 3.33 9.68 29.52
N ARG A 322 4.50 9.05 29.65
CA ARG A 322 5.62 9.58 30.45
C ARG A 322 6.18 10.88 29.92
N LEU A 323 6.35 11.01 28.60
CA LEU A 323 6.89 12.23 27.97
C LEU A 323 5.92 13.41 28.08
N THR A 324 4.61 13.14 28.08
CA THR A 324 3.57 14.17 28.12
C THR A 324 3.00 14.43 29.51
N GLY A 325 3.33 13.59 30.50
CA GLY A 325 2.71 13.60 31.82
C GLY A 325 1.23 13.16 31.82
N ARG A 326 0.76 12.52 30.75
CA ARG A 326 -0.65 12.11 30.59
C ARG A 326 -0.85 10.62 30.90
N GLN A 327 -2.04 10.30 31.39
CA GLN A 327 -2.49 8.91 31.60
C GLN A 327 -3.34 8.38 30.45
N ASP A 328 -3.79 9.26 29.55
CA ASP A 328 -4.50 8.93 28.33
C ASP A 328 -3.78 9.59 27.14
N VAL A 329 -3.45 8.78 26.14
CA VAL A 329 -2.69 9.21 24.96
C VAL A 329 -3.30 8.63 23.70
N LEU A 330 -3.34 9.45 22.65
CA LEU A 330 -3.83 9.09 21.34
C LEU A 330 -2.69 9.12 20.33
N PHE A 331 -2.50 8.02 19.61
CA PHE A 331 -1.56 7.93 18.50
C PHE A 331 -2.13 7.06 17.39
N GLY A 332 -1.76 7.38 16.15
CA GLY A 332 -2.19 6.62 14.98
C GLY A 332 -1.49 5.27 14.88
N THR A 333 -2.19 4.29 14.34
CA THR A 333 -1.61 3.01 13.92
C THR A 333 -2.12 2.66 12.53
N THR A 334 -1.26 2.08 11.69
CA THR A 334 -1.65 1.55 10.39
C THR A 334 -2.16 0.12 10.57
N VAL A 335 -3.32 -0.17 9.97
CA VAL A 335 -3.93 -1.50 9.96
C VAL A 335 -4.02 -2.03 8.53
N SER A 336 -4.31 -3.32 8.41
CA SER A 336 -4.42 -4.06 7.15
C SER A 336 -5.74 -4.79 7.08
#